data_AF-A0A969GDW5-F1
#
_entry.id   AF-A0A969GDW5-F1
#
_cell.length_a   1.000
_cell.length_b   1.000
_cell.length_c   1.000
_cell.angle_alpha   90.00
_cell.angle_beta   90.00
_cell.angle_gamma   90.00
#
_symmetry.space_group_name_H-M   'P 1'
#
loop_
_entity.id
_entity.type
_entity.pdbx_description
1 polymer ?
#
loop_
_entity_poly.entity_id
_entity_poly.type
_entity_poly.pdbx_seq_one_letter_code
_entity_poly.pdbx_strand_id
1 'polypeptide(L)'
;MKSIAIIFLMTLFISVCNAQCNSELKKYTTGFDSLISNSFSFLDNELDDVKIVGYGEDTHGNAEFTILTEELMKYLNSKHGFNILIIENGFGEVAYFNDYIQGKRDDLKSILKKYNSTWRYETVAFYHLLNWLRDYNQKIRIKFICMVAK
;
A
#
# COMPACT_ATOMS: atom_id res chain seq x y z
N MET A 1 -37.80 -7.10 28.03
CA MET A 1 -36.69 -6.51 28.82
C MET A 1 -35.35 -7.22 28.62
N LYS A 2 -35.27 -8.56 28.65
CA LYS A 2 -34.00 -9.30 28.45
C LYS A 2 -33.33 -9.06 27.07
N SER A 3 -34.12 -8.94 26.00
CA SER A 3 -33.58 -8.71 24.64
C SER A 3 -33.02 -7.31 24.41
N ILE A 4 -33.51 -6.30 25.14
CA ILE A 4 -33.01 -4.91 25.05
C ILE A 4 -31.64 -4.79 25.74
N ALA A 5 -31.45 -5.50 26.86
CA ALA A 5 -30.16 -5.54 27.56
C ALA A 5 -29.06 -6.20 26.71
N ILE A 6 -29.39 -7.22 25.90
CA ILE A 6 -28.43 -7.89 25.00
C ILE A 6 -28.03 -6.97 23.84
N ILE A 7 -28.97 -6.21 23.27
CA ILE A 7 -28.67 -5.23 22.22
C ILE A 7 -27.75 -4.11 22.76
N PHE A 8 -28.02 -3.62 23.97
CA PHE A 8 -27.19 -2.61 24.62
C PHE A 8 -25.78 -3.15 24.96
N LEU A 9 -25.67 -4.41 25.36
CA LEU A 9 -24.40 -5.08 25.63
C LEU A 9 -23.58 -5.32 24.34
N MET A 10 -24.23 -5.64 23.22
CA MET A 10 -23.56 -5.76 21.92
C MET A 10 -23.09 -4.41 21.37
N THR A 11 -23.84 -3.32 21.59
CA THR A 11 -23.40 -1.98 21.18
C THR A 11 -22.18 -1.49 21.97
N LEU A 12 -22.02 -1.92 23.22
CA LEU A 12 -20.87 -1.53 24.06
C LEU A 12 -19.55 -2.20 23.63
N PHE A 13 -19.63 -3.37 22.99
CA PHE A 13 -18.46 -4.12 22.53
C PHE A 13 -17.85 -3.60 21.22
N ILE A 14 -18.60 -2.84 20.42
CA ILE A 14 -18.13 -2.34 19.11
C ILE A 14 -17.22 -1.11 19.26
N SER A 15 -17.26 -0.41 20.39
CA SER A 15 -16.54 0.86 20.58
C SER A 15 -15.07 0.75 21.00
N VAL A 16 -14.48 -0.45 21.15
CA VAL A 16 -13.14 -0.61 21.78
C VAL A 16 -12.07 -1.19 20.85
N CYS A 17 -12.29 -1.21 19.52
CA CYS A 17 -11.24 -1.67 18.59
C CYS A 17 -10.54 -0.50 17.86
N ASN A 18 -10.02 0.48 18.61
CA ASN A 18 -9.07 1.50 18.10
C ASN A 18 -7.62 1.18 18.53
N ALA A 19 -7.26 -0.11 18.62
CA ALA A 19 -6.02 -0.54 19.27
C ALA A 19 -4.73 -0.32 18.46
N GLN A 20 -4.78 0.29 17.25
CA GLN A 20 -3.65 0.25 16.32
C GLN A 20 -2.99 1.61 16.03
N CYS A 21 -3.49 2.73 16.58
CA CYS A 21 -2.81 4.03 16.49
C CYS A 21 -2.54 4.63 17.87
N ASN A 22 -1.55 4.08 18.58
CA ASN A 22 -1.09 4.64 19.84
C ASN A 22 0.03 5.66 19.60
N SER A 23 -0.24 6.95 19.83
CA SER A 23 0.73 8.04 19.65
C SER A 23 1.97 7.90 20.54
N GLU A 24 1.85 7.22 21.69
CA GLU A 24 2.97 6.96 22.60
C GLU A 24 4.03 6.04 21.97
N LEU A 25 3.65 5.18 21.01
CA LEU A 25 4.60 4.30 20.34
C LEU A 25 5.68 5.07 19.59
N LYS A 26 5.39 6.29 19.12
CA LYS A 26 6.40 7.15 18.47
C LYS A 26 7.62 7.43 19.34
N LYS A 27 7.47 7.38 20.67
CA LYS A 27 8.58 7.56 21.62
C LYS A 27 9.53 6.35 21.66
N TYR A 28 9.04 5.17 21.26
CA TYR A 28 9.73 3.90 21.38
C TYR A 28 10.13 3.30 20.03
N THR A 29 9.69 3.92 18.93
CA THR A 29 10.05 3.52 17.56
C THR A 29 11.12 4.45 17.01
N THR A 30 12.20 3.88 16.49
CA THR A 30 13.15 4.59 15.63
C THR A 30 12.90 4.09 14.21
N GLY A 31 12.50 4.98 13.30
CA GLY A 31 12.38 4.65 11.88
C GLY A 31 13.74 4.68 11.20
N PHE A 32 13.83 4.06 10.03
CA PHE A 32 14.97 4.26 9.13
C PHE A 32 14.77 5.56 8.33
N ASP A 33 15.78 6.41 8.27
CA ASP A 33 15.71 7.65 7.45
C ASP A 33 15.67 7.35 5.95
N SER A 34 16.27 6.23 5.54
CA SER A 34 16.22 5.72 4.17
C SER A 34 16.49 4.22 4.12
N LEU A 35 15.82 3.51 3.21
CA LEU A 35 16.12 2.13 2.85
C LEU A 35 16.90 2.14 1.53
N ILE A 36 18.21 2.29 1.62
CA ILE A 36 19.10 2.29 0.46
C ILE A 36 19.49 0.83 0.19
N SER A 37 18.79 0.17 -0.72
CA SER A 37 19.22 -1.13 -1.24
C SER A 37 20.43 -0.91 -2.15
N ASN A 38 21.57 -1.51 -1.80
CA ASN A 38 22.74 -1.61 -2.67
C ASN A 38 22.41 -2.54 -3.85
N SER A 39 21.68 -2.04 -4.85
CA SER A 39 21.27 -2.72 -6.09
C SER A 39 20.54 -4.06 -5.90
N PHE A 40 19.35 -4.19 -6.48
CA PHE A 40 18.65 -5.47 -6.56
C PHE A 40 19.22 -6.43 -7.62
N SER A 41 20.40 -6.15 -8.17
CA SER A 41 21.04 -6.97 -9.23
C SER A 41 21.38 -8.39 -8.81
N PHE A 42 21.42 -8.68 -7.50
CA PHE A 42 21.52 -10.06 -7.04
C PHE A 42 20.30 -10.92 -7.42
N LEU A 43 19.18 -10.30 -7.78
CA LEU A 43 17.96 -10.98 -8.24
C LEU A 43 17.95 -11.26 -9.74
N ASP A 44 18.88 -10.71 -10.53
CA ASP A 44 18.75 -10.70 -12.00
C ASP A 44 18.60 -12.11 -12.59
N ASN A 45 19.48 -13.04 -12.21
CA ASN A 45 19.44 -14.42 -12.70
C ASN A 45 18.13 -15.15 -12.33
N GLU A 46 17.50 -14.78 -11.22
CA GLU A 46 16.27 -15.41 -10.73
C GLU A 46 15.01 -14.77 -11.33
N LEU A 47 15.14 -13.54 -11.85
CA LEU A 47 14.04 -12.78 -12.43
C LEU A 47 13.97 -12.89 -13.96
N ASP A 48 15.00 -13.44 -14.60
CA ASP A 48 14.99 -13.74 -16.02
C ASP A 48 13.79 -14.64 -16.37
N ASP A 49 13.02 -14.23 -17.39
CA ASP A 49 11.76 -14.85 -17.84
C ASP A 49 10.62 -14.93 -16.80
N VAL A 50 10.77 -14.34 -15.62
CA VAL A 50 9.70 -14.25 -14.62
C VAL A 50 8.67 -13.20 -15.02
N LYS A 51 7.39 -13.58 -14.98
CA LYS A 51 6.27 -12.69 -15.33
C LYS A 51 5.53 -12.13 -14.12
N ILE A 52 5.62 -12.80 -12.98
CA ILE A 52 4.92 -12.44 -11.75
C ILE A 52 5.89 -12.63 -10.58
N VAL A 53 6.08 -11.56 -9.80
CA VAL A 53 6.86 -11.59 -8.57
C VAL A 53 5.91 -11.40 -7.39
N GLY A 54 5.89 -12.37 -6.47
CA GLY A 54 5.19 -12.24 -5.20
C GLY A 54 6.05 -11.45 -4.21
N TYR A 55 5.52 -10.35 -3.70
CA TYR A 55 6.17 -9.56 -2.65
C TYR A 55 5.27 -9.57 -1.40
N GLY A 56 5.69 -10.33 -0.40
CA GLY A 56 5.00 -10.43 0.88
C GLY A 56 5.60 -9.50 1.94
N GLU A 57 4.81 -9.21 2.96
CA GLU A 57 5.25 -8.50 4.15
C GLU A 57 5.01 -9.36 5.39
N ASP A 58 5.89 -9.26 6.38
CA ASP A 58 5.76 -10.01 7.64
C ASP A 58 4.63 -9.42 8.51
N THR A 59 4.37 -8.11 8.38
CA THR A 59 3.32 -7.40 9.10
C THR A 59 2.69 -6.27 8.25
N HIS A 60 1.46 -5.88 8.58
CA HIS A 60 0.73 -4.78 7.93
C HIS A 60 1.02 -3.37 8.46
N GLY A 61 1.86 -3.25 9.48
CA GLY A 61 2.08 -2.01 10.22
C GLY A 61 3.44 -1.34 9.96
N ASN A 62 4.33 -2.00 9.22
CA ASN A 62 5.71 -1.54 9.03
C ASN A 62 5.83 -0.75 7.72
N ALA A 63 6.22 0.52 7.81
CA ALA A 63 6.34 1.42 6.67
C ALA A 63 7.43 0.95 5.68
N GLU A 64 8.44 0.26 6.19
CA GLU A 64 9.60 -0.24 5.46
C GLU A 64 9.21 -1.15 4.29
N PHE A 65 8.18 -1.98 4.44
CA PHE A 65 7.73 -2.85 3.34
C PHE A 65 7.14 -2.03 2.18
N THR A 66 6.40 -0.97 2.48
CA THR A 66 5.85 -0.09 1.44
C THR A 66 6.94 0.76 0.77
N ILE A 67 7.90 1.28 1.56
CA ILE A 67 9.04 2.03 1.03
C ILE A 67 9.90 1.13 0.13
N LEU A 68 10.17 -0.11 0.56
CA LEU A 68 10.91 -1.08 -0.23
C LEU A 68 10.18 -1.47 -1.52
N THR A 69 8.84 -1.55 -1.49
CA THR A 69 8.02 -1.78 -2.69
C THR A 69 8.28 -0.70 -3.75
N GLU A 70 8.37 0.58 -3.35
CA GLU A 70 8.68 1.67 -4.29
C GLU A 70 10.04 1.46 -4.97
N GLU A 71 11.09 1.20 -4.17
CA GLU A 71 12.45 1.00 -4.68
C GLU A 71 12.59 -0.26 -5.53
N LEU A 72 11.95 -1.37 -5.12
CA LEU A 72 11.94 -2.61 -5.89
C LEU A 72 11.18 -2.43 -7.21
N MET A 73 10.05 -1.71 -7.23
CA MET A 73 9.29 -1.45 -8.44
C MET A 73 10.08 -0.60 -9.45
N LYS A 74 10.84 0.41 -8.99
CA LYS A 74 11.78 1.16 -9.85
C LYS A 74 12.78 0.22 -10.53
N TYR A 75 13.33 -0.71 -9.76
CA TYR A 75 14.29 -1.69 -10.27
C TYR A 75 13.67 -2.65 -11.28
N LEU A 76 12.59 -3.34 -10.89
CA LEU A 76 11.89 -4.32 -11.71
C LEU A 76 11.37 -3.70 -13.01
N ASN A 77 10.88 -2.47 -12.97
CA ASN A 77 10.47 -1.78 -14.19
C ASN A 77 11.65 -1.45 -15.11
N SER A 78 12.72 -0.87 -14.58
CA SER A 78 13.84 -0.39 -15.38
C SER A 78 14.72 -1.52 -15.94
N LYS A 79 14.84 -2.65 -15.23
CA LYS A 79 15.70 -3.79 -15.61
C LYS A 79 14.94 -4.94 -16.23
N HIS A 80 13.73 -5.20 -15.75
CA HIS A 80 12.96 -6.41 -16.06
C HIS A 80 11.59 -6.12 -16.69
N GLY A 81 11.26 -4.85 -16.95
CA GLY A 81 10.06 -4.45 -17.69
C GLY A 81 8.73 -4.57 -16.95
N PHE A 82 8.74 -4.86 -15.64
CA PHE A 82 7.50 -4.96 -14.85
C PHE A 82 6.78 -3.61 -14.77
N ASN A 83 5.47 -3.60 -15.05
CA ASN A 83 4.67 -2.37 -15.03
C ASN A 83 3.28 -2.57 -14.40
N ILE A 84 3.06 -3.64 -13.65
CA ILE A 84 1.79 -3.90 -12.96
C ILE A 84 2.08 -4.07 -11.47
N LEU A 85 1.42 -3.26 -10.64
CA LEU A 85 1.41 -3.43 -9.19
C LEU A 85 0.09 -4.08 -8.79
N ILE A 86 0.17 -5.29 -8.25
CA ILE A 86 -1.00 -6.00 -7.73
C ILE A 86 -1.08 -5.78 -6.21
N ILE A 87 -2.21 -5.28 -5.73
CA ILE A 87 -2.41 -4.84 -4.34
C ILE A 87 -3.47 -5.71 -3.68
N GLU A 88 -3.18 -6.20 -2.48
CA GLU A 88 -4.10 -6.95 -1.61
C GLU A 88 -5.14 -6.02 -0.97
N ASN A 89 -6.06 -5.49 -1.76
CA ASN A 89 -7.15 -4.64 -1.29
C ASN A 89 -8.45 -4.92 -2.04
N GLY A 90 -9.56 -4.28 -1.65
CA GLY A 90 -10.82 -4.41 -2.39
C GLY A 90 -10.74 -3.88 -3.84
N PHE A 91 -11.52 -4.49 -4.74
CA PHE A 91 -11.52 -4.16 -6.17
C PHE A 91 -11.85 -2.68 -6.44
N GLY A 92 -12.83 -2.12 -5.72
CA GLY A 92 -13.26 -0.73 -5.89
C GLY A 92 -12.18 0.25 -5.45
N GLU A 93 -11.51 -0.05 -4.34
CA GLU A 93 -10.40 0.73 -3.80
C GLU A 93 -9.21 0.74 -4.77
N VAL A 94 -8.84 -0.42 -5.30
CA VAL A 94 -7.74 -0.51 -6.28
C VAL A 94 -8.10 0.17 -7.60
N ALA A 95 -9.36 0.11 -8.03
CA ALA A 95 -9.81 0.87 -9.20
C ALA A 95 -9.63 2.39 -8.99
N TYR A 96 -9.93 2.88 -7.79
CA TYR A 96 -9.68 4.27 -7.42
C TYR A 96 -8.18 4.62 -7.38
N PHE A 97 -7.33 3.73 -6.86
CA PHE A 97 -5.87 3.91 -6.91
C PHE A 97 -5.37 3.97 -8.35
N ASN A 98 -5.85 3.06 -9.21
CA ASN A 98 -5.48 3.04 -10.62
C ASN A 98 -5.90 4.34 -11.32
N ASP A 99 -7.13 4.79 -11.16
CA ASP A 99 -7.59 6.06 -11.74
C ASP A 99 -6.75 7.25 -11.27
N TYR A 100 -6.31 7.26 -10.00
CA TYR A 100 -5.39 8.27 -9.49
C TYR A 100 -4.04 8.25 -10.20
N ILE A 101 -3.38 7.09 -10.29
CA ILE A 101 -2.06 6.99 -10.93
C ILE A 101 -2.12 7.19 -12.46
N GLN A 102 -3.29 7.00 -13.08
CA GLN A 102 -3.51 7.34 -14.49
C GLN A 102 -3.80 8.83 -14.72
N GLY A 103 -3.96 9.62 -13.65
CA GLY A 103 -4.26 11.06 -13.73
C GLY A 103 -5.73 11.38 -14.04
N LYS A 104 -6.65 10.45 -13.79
CA LYS A 104 -8.10 10.67 -14.00
C LYS A 104 -8.78 11.32 -12.80
N ARG A 105 -8.09 11.46 -11.67
CA ARG A 105 -8.58 12.04 -10.42
C ARG A 105 -7.42 12.55 -9.55
N ASP A 106 -7.73 13.44 -8.62
CA ASP A 106 -6.73 14.20 -7.83
C ASP A 106 -6.93 14.13 -6.32
N ASP A 107 -7.85 13.29 -5.85
CA ASP A 107 -8.33 13.26 -4.47
C ASP A 107 -7.74 12.11 -3.64
N LEU A 108 -6.47 11.74 -3.83
CA LEU A 108 -5.83 10.59 -3.16
C LEU A 108 -6.05 10.57 -1.64
N LYS A 109 -5.91 11.71 -0.96
CA LYS A 109 -6.17 11.80 0.50
C LYS A 109 -7.60 11.38 0.86
N SER A 110 -8.58 11.73 0.03
CA SER A 110 -9.97 11.31 0.21
C SER A 110 -10.14 9.81 -0.03
N ILE A 111 -9.47 9.26 -1.05
CA ILE A 111 -9.48 7.82 -1.32
C ILE A 111 -8.95 7.04 -0.12
N LEU A 112 -7.77 7.39 0.38
CA LEU A 112 -7.12 6.71 1.50
C LEU A 112 -7.90 6.79 2.81
N LYS A 113 -8.65 7.87 3.03
CA LYS A 113 -9.36 8.12 4.29
C LYS A 113 -10.83 7.69 4.30
N LYS A 114 -11.53 7.81 3.16
CA LYS A 114 -12.99 7.63 3.10
C LYS A 114 -13.42 6.37 2.35
N TYR A 115 -12.68 5.98 1.32
CA TYR A 115 -13.06 4.87 0.45
C TYR A 115 -12.27 3.60 0.75
N ASN A 116 -11.09 3.74 1.35
CA ASN A 116 -10.26 2.63 1.76
C ASN A 116 -10.87 1.92 2.98
N SER A 117 -11.16 0.63 2.83
CA SER A 117 -11.81 -0.17 3.88
C SER A 117 -10.84 -0.70 4.94
N THR A 118 -9.53 -0.54 4.75
CA THR A 118 -8.48 -1.05 5.66
C THR A 118 -7.50 0.03 6.08
N TRP A 119 -7.16 0.10 7.37
CA TRP A 119 -6.16 1.06 7.89
C TRP A 119 -4.76 0.87 7.28
N ARG A 120 -4.46 -0.33 6.75
CA ARG A 120 -3.14 -0.71 6.19
C ARG A 120 -2.62 0.26 5.14
N TYR A 121 -3.51 0.77 4.29
CA TYR A 121 -3.13 1.68 3.20
C TYR A 121 -3.35 3.16 3.55
N GLU A 122 -3.95 3.49 4.71
CA GLU A 122 -4.07 4.86 5.20
C GLU A 122 -2.75 5.32 5.87
N THR A 123 -1.65 5.25 5.11
CA THR A 123 -0.30 5.54 5.62
C THR A 123 0.43 6.55 4.74
N VAL A 124 1.40 7.24 5.35
CA VAL A 124 2.26 8.20 4.64
C VAL A 124 3.09 7.49 3.55
N ALA A 125 3.63 6.31 3.85
CA ALA A 125 4.41 5.52 2.89
C ALA A 125 3.59 5.14 1.64
N PHE A 126 2.36 4.67 1.82
CA PHE A 126 1.51 4.29 0.69
C PHE A 126 1.04 5.51 -0.11
N TYR A 127 0.80 6.64 0.56
CA TYR A 127 0.56 7.93 -0.11
C TYR A 127 1.74 8.33 -1.00
N HIS A 128 2.98 8.20 -0.52
CA HIS A 128 4.17 8.48 -1.32
C HIS A 128 4.31 7.53 -2.52
N LEU A 129 4.12 6.22 -2.31
CA LEU A 129 4.15 5.22 -3.38
C LEU A 129 3.18 5.57 -4.52
N LEU A 130 1.91 5.89 -4.21
CA LEU A 130 0.92 6.23 -5.24
C LEU A 130 1.22 7.57 -5.95
N ASN A 131 1.80 8.55 -5.26
CA ASN A 131 2.26 9.78 -5.91
C ASN A 131 3.44 9.52 -6.85
N TRP A 132 4.41 8.73 -6.42
CA TRP A 132 5.54 8.36 -7.27
C TRP A 132 5.07 7.63 -8.52
N LEU A 133 4.17 6.64 -8.40
CA LEU A 133 3.59 5.93 -9.56
C LEU A 133 2.88 6.90 -10.52
N ARG A 134 2.14 7.87 -9.99
CA ARG A 134 1.47 8.90 -10.78
C ARG A 134 2.47 9.79 -11.53
N ASP A 135 3.46 10.33 -10.82
CA ASP A 135 4.49 11.19 -11.40
C ASP A 135 5.31 10.45 -12.46
N TYR A 136 5.58 9.18 -12.24
CA TYR A 136 6.24 8.30 -13.18
C TYR A 136 5.40 8.13 -14.45
N ASN A 137 4.12 7.78 -14.29
CA ASN A 137 3.16 7.60 -15.40
C ASN A 137 2.96 8.83 -16.26
N GLN A 138 3.16 10.04 -15.72
CA GLN A 138 3.07 11.28 -16.49
C GLN A 138 4.27 11.49 -17.42
N LYS A 139 5.41 10.85 -17.14
CA LYS A 139 6.68 11.08 -17.86
C LYS A 139 6.97 10.02 -18.91
N ILE A 140 6.26 8.88 -18.90
CA ILE A 140 6.62 7.72 -19.72
C ILE A 140 5.45 7.18 -20.55
N ARG A 141 5.78 6.40 -21.59
CA ARG A 141 4.79 5.77 -22.49
C ARG A 141 4.17 4.49 -21.90
N ILE A 142 4.98 3.64 -21.27
CA ILE A 142 4.54 2.34 -20.71
C ILE A 142 4.19 2.53 -19.25
N LYS A 143 2.96 2.96 -18.98
CA LYS A 143 2.51 3.31 -17.63
C LYS A 143 2.40 2.10 -16.72
N PHE A 144 2.62 2.33 -15.42
CA PHE A 144 2.20 1.43 -14.36
C PHE A 144 0.68 1.31 -14.30
N ILE A 145 0.19 0.12 -13.97
CA ILE A 145 -1.22 -0.18 -13.73
C ILE A 145 -1.35 -0.79 -12.32
N CYS A 146 -2.33 -0.33 -11.53
CA CYS A 146 -2.68 -0.98 -10.28
C CYS A 146 -3.81 -2.00 -10.51
N MET A 147 -3.64 -3.22 -10.04
CA MET A 147 -4.61 -4.32 -10.12
C MET A 147 -4.80 -4.96 -8.74
N VAL A 148 -5.89 -5.72 -8.58
CA VAL A 148 -6.23 -6.36 -7.30
C VAL A 148 -5.68 -7.78 -7.21
N ALA A 149 -5.10 -8.15 -6.06
CA ALA A 149 -4.89 -9.55 -5.67
C ALA A 149 -6.10 -9.98 -4.85
N LYS A 150 -6.72 -11.10 -5.20
CA LYS A 150 -7.80 -11.71 -4.43
C LYS A 150 -7.55 -13.20 -4.28
#